data_AF-A0A7X3HS68-F1
#
_entry.id   AF-A0A7X3HS68-F1
#
_cell.length_a   1.000
_cell.length_b   1.000
_cell.length_c   1.000
_cell.angle_alpha   90.00
_cell.angle_beta   90.00
_cell.angle_gamma   90.00
#
_symmetry.space_group_name_H-M   'P 1'
#
loop_
_entity.id
_entity.type
_entity.pdbx_description
1 polymer ?
#
loop_
_entity_poly.entity_id
_entity_poly.type
_entity_poly.pdbx_seq_one_letter_code
_entity_poly.pdbx_strand_id
1 'polypeptide(L)'
;MSLATLHTDARHAAMLFRQAPARIAARVCGVDTTLALAMHEWITSTAPDKGERPVAFAEGAAPACFALVQIAVIKPAMFWAAIVAIPSFPVFLALRWF
;
A
#
# COMPACT_ATOMS: atom_id res chain seq x y z
N MET A 1 29.24 7.91 -11.29
CA MET A 1 27.80 7.60 -11.39
C MET A 1 27.17 8.50 -12.42
N SER A 2 26.48 7.95 -13.42
CA SER A 2 25.89 8.71 -14.52
C SER A 2 24.51 9.26 -14.15
N LEU A 3 24.13 10.41 -14.69
CA LEU A 3 22.82 11.03 -14.48
C LEU A 3 21.68 10.11 -14.95
N ALA A 4 21.91 9.31 -16.00
CA ALA A 4 20.97 8.33 -16.50
C ALA A 4 20.73 7.17 -15.52
N THR A 5 21.77 6.71 -14.82
CA THR A 5 21.62 5.66 -13.77
C THR A 5 20.81 6.17 -12.58
N LEU A 6 20.99 7.44 -12.18
CA LEU A 6 20.27 8.03 -11.06
C LEU A 6 18.76 8.20 -11.36
N HIS A 7 18.39 8.58 -12.59
CA HIS A 7 16.99 8.68 -13.00
C HIS A 7 16.28 7.32 -13.05
N THR A 8 16.97 6.27 -13.49
CA THR A 8 16.41 4.92 -13.52
C THR A 8 16.18 4.38 -12.11
N ASP A 9 17.14 4.58 -11.20
CA ASP A 9 17.00 4.19 -9.79
C ASP A 9 15.89 4.96 -9.08
N ALA A 10 15.80 6.28 -9.31
CA ALA A 10 14.74 7.09 -8.72
C ALA A 10 13.33 6.63 -9.18
N ARG A 11 13.17 6.25 -10.45
CA ARG A 11 11.92 5.68 -10.96
C ARG A 11 11.63 4.31 -10.35
N HIS A 12 12.64 3.46 -10.20
CA HIS A 12 12.49 2.16 -9.55
C HIS A 12 12.09 2.30 -8.08
N ALA A 13 12.76 3.19 -7.34
CA ALA A 13 12.43 3.51 -5.97
C ALA A 13 11.00 4.05 -5.86
N ALA A 14 10.61 4.98 -6.74
CA ALA A 14 9.25 5.52 -6.76
C ALA A 14 8.19 4.43 -7.03
N MET A 15 8.47 3.48 -7.93
CA MET A 15 7.58 2.33 -8.17
C MET A 15 7.48 1.42 -6.95
N LEU A 16 8.60 1.13 -6.28
CA LEU A 16 8.62 0.34 -5.05
C LEU A 16 7.84 1.01 -3.92
N PHE A 17 8.00 2.33 -3.74
CA PHE A 17 7.23 3.10 -2.76
C PHE A 17 5.73 3.11 -3.04
N ARG A 18 5.32 3.12 -4.32
CA ARG A 18 3.91 3.02 -4.70
C ARG A 18 3.31 1.64 -4.43
N GLN A 19 4.09 0.57 -4.60
CA GLN A 19 3.64 -0.81 -4.37
C GLN A 19 3.76 -1.27 -2.92
N ALA A 20 4.57 -0.61 -2.09
CA ALA A 20 4.77 -0.97 -0.68
C ALA A 20 3.47 -1.06 0.12
N PRO A 21 2.51 -0.12 0.01
CA PRO A 21 1.23 -0.20 0.71
C PRO A 21 0.41 -1.45 0.36
N ALA A 22 0.42 -1.88 -0.90
CA ALA A 22 -0.29 -3.09 -1.33
C ALA A 22 0.29 -4.36 -0.70
N ARG A 23 1.62 -4.43 -0.62
CA ARG A 23 2.31 -5.55 0.05
C ARG A 23 2.07 -5.55 1.55
N ILE A 24 2.05 -4.38 2.19
CA ILE A 24 1.74 -4.24 3.62
C ILE A 24 0.30 -4.64 3.90
N ALA A 25 -0.67 -4.14 3.10
CA ALA A 25 -2.08 -4.50 3.23
C ALA A 25 -2.31 -6.00 3.06
N ALA A 26 -1.66 -6.64 2.08
CA ALA A 26 -1.70 -8.09 1.90
C ALA A 26 -1.27 -8.85 3.16
N ARG A 27 -0.16 -8.43 3.78
CA ARG A 27 0.37 -9.04 5.00
C ARG A 27 -0.54 -8.82 6.21
N VAL A 28 -1.10 -7.62 6.36
CA VAL A 28 -2.02 -7.29 7.46
C VAL A 28 -3.33 -8.05 7.35
N CYS A 29 -3.86 -8.21 6.13
CA CYS A 29 -5.13 -8.89 5.88
C CYS A 29 -5.01 -10.41 5.65
N GLY A 30 -3.78 -10.96 5.60
CA GLY A 30 -3.56 -12.37 5.30
C GLY A 30 -3.97 -12.80 3.88
N VAL A 31 -3.90 -11.88 2.92
CA VAL A 31 -4.31 -12.07 1.53
C VAL A 31 -3.07 -12.28 0.64
N ASP A 32 -3.23 -12.97 -0.50
CA ASP A 32 -2.16 -13.12 -1.49
C ASP A 32 -1.63 -11.75 -1.95
N THR A 33 -0.31 -11.60 -1.98
CA THR A 33 0.35 -10.36 -2.41
C THR A 33 0.08 -10.04 -3.88
N THR A 34 -0.06 -11.05 -4.73
CA THR A 34 -0.43 -10.89 -6.15
C THR A 34 -1.83 -10.31 -6.29
N LEU A 35 -2.78 -10.76 -5.46
CA LEU A 35 -4.14 -10.22 -5.43
C LEU A 35 -4.14 -8.75 -4.98
N ALA A 36 -3.38 -8.40 -3.94
CA ALA A 36 -3.28 -7.03 -3.47
C ALA A 36 -2.59 -6.09 -4.47
N LEU A 37 -1.61 -6.58 -5.24
CA LEU A 37 -1.01 -5.82 -6.34
C LEU A 37 -2.01 -5.61 -7.48
N ALA A 38 -2.80 -6.63 -7.84
CA ALA A 38 -3.87 -6.49 -8.82
C ALA A 38 -4.94 -5.48 -8.36
N MET A 39 -5.28 -5.45 -7.06
CA MET A 39 -6.15 -4.41 -6.50
C MET A 39 -5.56 -3.01 -6.64
N HIS A 40 -4.26 -2.84 -6.35
CA HIS A 40 -3.57 -1.56 -6.48
C HIS A 40 -3.53 -1.08 -7.93
N GLU A 41 -3.22 -1.97 -8.86
CA GLU A 41 -3.22 -1.68 -10.29
C GLU A 41 -4.63 -1.33 -10.77
N TRP A 42 -5.65 -2.08 -10.35
CA TRP A 42 -7.04 -1.75 -10.65
C TRP A 42 -7.42 -0.39 -10.08
N ILE A 43 -7.07 -0.06 -8.83
CA ILE A 43 -7.39 1.24 -8.22
C ILE A 43 -6.66 2.38 -8.93
N THR A 44 -5.40 2.20 -9.32
CA THR A 44 -4.59 3.23 -9.99
C THR A 44 -4.82 3.33 -11.50
N SER A 45 -5.49 2.35 -12.11
CA SER A 45 -5.83 2.41 -13.54
C SER A 45 -6.78 3.58 -13.82
N THR A 46 -6.42 4.36 -14.84
CA THR A 46 -7.22 5.47 -15.41
C THR A 46 -7.98 5.02 -16.66
N ALA A 47 -8.17 3.71 -16.83
CA ALA A 47 -8.88 3.17 -17.99
C ALA A 47 -10.34 3.65 -17.96
N PRO A 48 -10.88 4.15 -19.09
CA PRO A 48 -12.26 4.62 -19.16
C PRO A 48 -13.27 3.50 -18.92
N ASP A 49 -12.93 2.26 -19.33
CA ASP A 49 -13.70 1.04 -19.06
C ASP A 49 -13.18 0.30 -17.83
N LYS A 50 -12.94 1.03 -16.75
CA LYS A 50 -12.74 0.43 -15.43
C LYS A 50 -14.07 -0.18 -15.00
N GLY A 51 -14.34 -1.37 -15.53
CA GLY A 51 -15.59 -2.08 -15.37
C GLY A 51 -15.86 -2.45 -13.91
N GLU A 52 -16.84 -3.32 -13.71
CA GLU A 52 -17.25 -3.74 -12.38
C GLU A 52 -16.07 -4.32 -11.58
N ARG A 53 -16.07 -4.06 -10.26
CA ARG A 53 -15.03 -4.54 -9.36
C ARG A 53 -14.92 -6.08 -9.48
N PRO A 54 -13.72 -6.64 -9.71
CA PRO A 54 -13.54 -8.09 -9.74
C PRO A 54 -14.10 -8.77 -8.48
N VAL A 55 -14.84 -9.85 -8.67
CA VAL A 55 -15.50 -10.61 -7.57
C VAL A 55 -14.47 -11.12 -6.56
N ALA A 56 -13.25 -11.46 -7.01
CA ALA A 56 -12.13 -11.84 -6.16
C ALA A 56 -11.75 -10.78 -5.10
N PHE A 57 -12.16 -9.50 -5.28
CA PHE A 57 -11.92 -8.44 -4.30
C PHE A 57 -13.02 -8.36 -3.23
N ALA A 58 -14.13 -9.09 -3.40
CA ALA A 58 -15.29 -9.08 -2.53
C ALA A 58 -15.35 -10.30 -1.57
N GLU A 59 -14.47 -11.28 -1.74
CA GLU A 59 -14.51 -12.54 -0.98
C GLU A 59 -13.58 -12.55 0.25
N GLY A 60 -14.07 -13.09 1.36
CA GLY A 60 -13.26 -13.32 2.57
C GLY A 60 -12.61 -12.05 3.13
N ALA A 61 -11.29 -12.05 3.31
CA ALA A 61 -10.52 -10.90 3.80
C ALA A 61 -10.13 -9.89 2.70
N ALA A 62 -10.42 -10.20 1.43
CA ALA A 62 -10.11 -9.36 0.28
C ALA A 62 -10.77 -7.96 0.32
N PRO A 63 -12.01 -7.76 0.81
CA PRO A 63 -12.62 -6.43 0.91
C PRO A 63 -11.86 -5.50 1.86
N ALA A 64 -11.37 -6.03 2.99
CA ALA A 64 -10.59 -5.25 3.95
C ALA A 64 -9.23 -4.86 3.35
N CYS A 65 -8.58 -5.79 2.66
CA CYS A 65 -7.35 -5.50 1.92
C CYS A 65 -7.59 -4.43 0.85
N PHE A 66 -8.66 -4.55 0.07
CA PHE A 66 -9.04 -3.58 -0.96
C PHE A 66 -9.26 -2.18 -0.38
N ALA A 67 -9.97 -2.06 0.75
CA ALA A 67 -10.18 -0.78 1.43
C ALA A 67 -8.87 -0.14 1.90
N LEU A 68 -7.95 -0.93 2.48
CA LEU A 68 -6.62 -0.43 2.89
C LEU A 68 -5.79 0.05 1.71
N VAL A 69 -5.76 -0.72 0.62
CA VAL A 69 -5.06 -0.32 -0.62
C VAL A 69 -5.69 0.95 -1.20
N GLN A 70 -7.02 1.07 -1.16
CA GLN A 70 -7.71 2.27 -1.62
C GLN A 70 -7.36 3.50 -0.78
N ILE A 71 -7.35 3.39 0.55
CA ILE A 71 -6.93 4.47 1.45
C ILE A 71 -5.48 4.86 1.17
N ALA A 72 -4.60 3.88 0.96
CA ALA A 72 -3.21 4.14 0.64
C ALA A 72 -3.01 4.89 -0.69
N VAL A 73 -3.86 4.63 -1.69
CA VAL A 73 -3.79 5.31 -2.98
C VAL A 73 -4.40 6.72 -2.92
N ILE A 74 -5.56 6.88 -2.29
CA ILE A 74 -6.29 8.16 -2.25
C ILE A 74 -5.68 9.11 -1.21
N LYS A 75 -5.27 8.59 -0.05
CA LYS A 75 -4.72 9.35 1.08
C LYS A 75 -3.41 8.74 1.58
N PRO A 76 -2.33 8.78 0.77
CA PRO A 76 -1.06 8.16 1.12
C PRO A 76 -0.47 8.69 2.43
N ALA A 77 -0.61 9.99 2.70
CA ALA A 77 -0.14 10.60 3.94
C ALA A 77 -0.80 9.98 5.19
N MET A 78 -2.11 9.69 5.13
CA MET A 78 -2.85 9.09 6.24
C MET A 78 -2.43 7.64 6.48
N PHE A 79 -2.18 6.88 5.41
CA PHE A 79 -1.68 5.51 5.50
C PHE A 79 -0.29 5.45 6.16
N TRP A 80 0.65 6.30 5.72
CA TRP A 80 1.98 6.37 6.32
C TRP A 80 1.95 6.87 7.77
N ALA A 81 1.12 7.87 8.09
CA ALA A 81 0.94 8.32 9.46
C ALA A 81 0.42 7.20 10.37
N ALA A 82 -0.54 6.39 9.89
CA ALA A 82 -1.04 5.23 10.63
C ALA A 82 0.05 4.18 10.87
N ILE A 83 0.88 3.88 9.86
CA ILE A 83 2.02 2.96 10.01
C ILE A 83 3.00 3.47 11.06
N VAL A 84 3.33 4.76 11.05
CA VAL A 84 4.26 5.37 12.01
C VAL A 84 3.65 5.47 13.43
N ALA A 85 2.34 5.58 13.54
CA ALA A 85 1.64 5.63 14.82
C ALA A 85 1.67 4.28 15.58
N ILE A 86 1.73 3.15 14.88
CA ILE A 86 1.78 1.82 15.51
C ILE A 86 3.03 1.65 16.40
N PRO A 87 4.26 1.91 15.92
CA PRO A 87 5.46 1.83 16.76
C PRO A 87 5.63 3.04 17.69
N SER A 88 4.93 4.16 17.46
CA SER A 88 5.04 5.30 18.37
C SER A 88 4.47 4.98 19.75
N PHE A 89 3.41 4.17 19.83
CA PHE A 89 2.82 3.75 21.10
C PHE A 89 3.80 3.02 22.04
N PRO A 90 4.52 1.94 21.62
CA PRO A 90 5.51 1.30 22.47
C PRO A 90 6.72 2.19 22.76
N VAL A 91 7.09 3.11 21.86
CA VAL A 91 8.18 4.08 22.11
C VAL A 91 7.77 5.09 23.19
N PHE A 92 6.57 5.66 23.09
CA PHE A 92 6.02 6.54 24.13
C PHE A 92 5.88 5.82 25.47
N LEU A 93 5.49 4.54 25.44
CA LEU A 93 5.44 3.73 26.64
C LEU A 93 6.84 3.51 27.21
N ALA A 94 7.84 3.11 26.41
CA ALA A 94 9.22 2.95 26.87
C ALA A 94 9.81 4.23 27.46
N LEU A 95 9.58 5.39 26.82
CA LEU A 95 10.00 6.71 27.31
C LEU A 95 9.29 7.12 28.60
N ARG A 96 8.09 6.63 28.87
CA ARG A 96 7.35 6.90 30.12
C ARG A 96 8.00 6.18 31.32
N TRP A 97 8.68 5.06 31.07
CA TRP A 97 9.30 4.20 32.09
C TRP A 97 10.82 4.42 32.25
N PHE A 98 11.43 5.27 31.42
CA PHE A 98 12.81 5.75 31.54
C PHE A 98 12.83 7.13 32.20
#